data_AF-A0A3Q9KSY4-F1
#
_entry.id   AF-A0A3Q9KSY4-F1
#
_cell.length_a   1.000
_cell.length_b   1.000
_cell.length_c   1.000
_cell.angle_alpha   90.00
_cell.angle_beta   90.00
_cell.angle_gamma   90.00
#
_symmetry.space_group_name_H-M   'P 1'
#
loop_
_entity.id
_entity.type
_entity.pdbx_description
1 polymer ?
#
loop_
_entity_poly.entity_id
_entity_poly.type
_entity_poly.pdbx_seq_one_letter_code
_entity_poly.pdbx_strand_id
1 'polypeptide(L)'
;MSENPRLLPWPGPAGQRSYLVTDGGGRSRLSRLADQLEEAQLQAGDILLGHAADMLKDVDVNPWELRYLSACLHEALRDALRVAESRGDRLPVPEDDDTDNNGTSPHAEEAAS
;
A
#
# COMPACT_ATOMS: atom_id res chain seq x y z
N MET A 1 12.26 -17.70 -0.17
CA MET A 1 11.67 -16.37 -0.40
C MET A 1 11.07 -15.94 0.91
N SER A 2 11.57 -14.88 1.53
CA SER A 2 11.08 -14.42 2.83
C SER A 2 9.62 -13.99 2.70
N GLU A 3 8.73 -14.66 3.44
CA GLU A 3 7.31 -14.33 3.51
C GLU A 3 7.16 -12.97 4.19
N ASN A 4 6.81 -11.93 3.42
CA ASN A 4 6.54 -10.62 4.02
C ASN A 4 5.05 -10.58 4.43
N PRO A 5 4.74 -10.46 5.73
CA PRO A 5 3.35 -10.45 6.19
C PRO A 5 2.61 -9.23 5.62
N ARG A 6 1.42 -9.46 5.05
CA ARG A 6 0.59 -8.40 4.45
C ARG A 6 -0.06 -7.55 5.54
N LEU A 7 0.13 -6.24 5.52
CA LEU A 7 -0.67 -5.31 6.32
C LEU A 7 -2.14 -5.35 5.86
N LEU A 8 -3.07 -5.48 6.79
CA LEU A 8 -4.51 -5.53 6.51
C LEU A 8 -5.12 -4.12 6.56
N PRO A 9 -6.09 -3.76 5.70
CA PRO A 9 -6.67 -2.42 5.65
C PRO A 9 -7.53 -2.07 6.86
N TRP A 10 -7.96 -3.08 7.65
CA TRP A 10 -8.63 -2.87 8.94
C TRP A 10 -7.65 -2.94 10.12
N PRO A 11 -7.90 -2.18 11.18
CA PRO A 11 -7.16 -2.30 12.43
C PRO A 11 -7.51 -3.60 13.18
N GLY A 12 -6.69 -3.95 14.15
CA GLY A 12 -7.01 -4.99 15.11
C GLY A 12 -8.03 -4.52 16.14
N PRO A 13 -8.53 -5.41 17.02
CA PRO A 13 -9.57 -5.09 18.00
C PRO A 13 -9.26 -3.91 18.93
N ALA A 14 -7.98 -3.62 19.19
CA ALA A 14 -7.54 -2.49 20.00
C ALA A 14 -6.96 -1.33 19.16
N GLY A 15 -7.27 -1.28 17.86
CA GLY A 15 -6.80 -0.22 16.96
C GLY A 15 -5.39 -0.43 16.39
N GLN A 16 -4.71 -1.52 16.76
CA GLN A 16 -3.34 -1.79 16.33
C GLN A 16 -3.24 -2.20 14.86
N ARG A 17 -2.02 -2.16 14.32
CA ARG A 17 -1.72 -2.76 13.00
C ARG A 17 -2.02 -4.26 13.02
N SER A 18 -2.56 -4.76 11.91
CA SER A 18 -2.97 -6.16 11.76
C SER A 18 -2.32 -6.72 10.50
N TYR A 19 -1.77 -7.92 10.60
CA TYR A 19 -0.99 -8.53 9.54
C TYR A 19 -1.53 -9.92 9.20
N LEU A 20 -1.46 -10.26 7.92
CA LEU A 20 -1.81 -11.57 7.37
C LEU A 20 -0.53 -12.25 6.88
N VAL A 21 -0.18 -13.38 7.50
CA VAL A 21 0.88 -14.27 7.03
C VAL A 21 0.27 -15.25 6.03
N THR A 22 0.89 -15.41 4.86
CA THR A 22 0.44 -16.37 3.83
C THR A 22 1.61 -17.25 3.41
N ASP A 23 1.34 -18.53 3.19
CA ASP A 23 2.27 -19.59 2.76
C ASP A 23 2.71 -19.49 1.28
N GLY A 24 2.84 -18.27 0.75
CA GLY A 24 3.32 -18.02 -0.61
C GLY A 24 2.29 -18.24 -1.73
N GLY A 25 1.08 -18.72 -1.44
CA GLY A 25 0.04 -19.01 -2.46
C GLY A 25 -0.69 -17.80 -3.05
N GLY A 26 -0.43 -16.57 -2.58
CA GLY A 26 -0.91 -15.30 -3.14
C GLY A 26 -2.44 -15.10 -3.25
N ARG A 27 -3.28 -16.05 -2.82
CA ARG A 27 -4.73 -16.06 -3.11
C ARG A 27 -5.60 -16.56 -1.95
N SER A 28 -5.23 -16.26 -0.71
CA SER A 28 -6.11 -16.57 0.42
C SER A 28 -7.41 -15.75 0.37
N ARG A 29 -8.49 -16.27 0.95
CA ARG A 29 -9.79 -15.55 1.04
C ARG A 29 -9.64 -14.20 1.74
N LEU A 30 -8.75 -14.12 2.75
CA LEU A 30 -8.45 -12.90 3.48
C LEU A 30 -7.70 -11.87 2.62
N SER A 31 -6.82 -12.33 1.73
CA SER A 31 -6.13 -11.43 0.78
C SER A 31 -7.14 -10.74 -0.15
N ARG A 32 -8.11 -11.50 -0.68
CA ARG A 32 -9.17 -10.92 -1.54
C ARG A 32 -10.08 -9.98 -0.79
N LEU A 33 -10.41 -10.29 0.47
CA LEU A 33 -11.18 -9.40 1.33
C LEU A 33 -10.41 -8.10 1.61
N ALA A 34 -9.10 -8.20 1.83
CA ALA A 34 -8.23 -7.04 1.95
C ALA A 34 -8.22 -6.20 0.67
N ASP A 35 -8.12 -6.80 -0.52
CA ASP A 35 -8.20 -6.06 -1.78
C ASP A 35 -9.54 -5.32 -1.93
N GLN A 36 -10.66 -5.97 -1.59
CA GLN A 36 -11.99 -5.37 -1.65
C GLN A 36 -12.16 -4.20 -0.67
N LEU A 37 -11.62 -4.33 0.55
CA LEU A 37 -11.71 -3.28 1.56
C LEU A 37 -10.78 -2.11 1.24
N GLU A 38 -9.58 -2.37 0.72
CA GLU A 38 -8.70 -1.31 0.20
C GLU A 38 -9.42 -0.50 -0.89
N GLU A 39 -10.09 -1.17 -1.83
CA GLU A 39 -10.85 -0.50 -2.90
C GLU A 39 -12.03 0.32 -2.35
N ALA A 40 -12.81 -0.27 -1.44
CA ALA A 40 -13.94 0.41 -0.82
C ALA A 40 -13.52 1.66 -0.03
N GLN A 41 -12.40 1.61 0.68
CA GLN A 41 -11.84 2.76 1.41
C GLN A 41 -11.43 3.88 0.46
N LEU A 42 -10.76 3.56 -0.66
CA LEU A 42 -10.37 4.55 -1.66
C LEU A 42 -11.60 5.18 -2.34
N GLN A 43 -12.62 4.38 -2.64
CA GLN A 43 -13.88 4.88 -3.20
C GLN A 43 -14.60 5.81 -2.21
N ALA A 44 -14.63 5.47 -0.92
CA ALA A 44 -15.20 6.34 0.11
C ALA A 44 -14.45 7.68 0.19
N GLY A 45 -13.12 7.66 0.06
CA GLY A 45 -12.29 8.87 -0.03
C GLY A 45 -12.65 9.74 -1.24
N ASP A 46 -12.82 9.16 -2.42
CA ASP A 46 -13.22 9.88 -3.64
C ASP A 46 -14.59 10.56 -3.48
N ILE A 47 -15.56 9.84 -2.91
CA ILE A 47 -16.89 10.39 -2.60
C ILE A 47 -16.78 11.58 -1.64
N LEU A 48 -15.98 11.46 -0.56
CA LEU A 48 -15.79 12.54 0.40
C LEU A 48 -15.11 13.77 -0.21
N LEU A 49 -14.17 13.58 -1.13
CA LEU A 49 -13.54 14.68 -1.86
C LEU A 49 -14.56 15.42 -2.75
N GLY A 50 -15.48 14.69 -3.40
CA GLY A 50 -16.59 15.30 -4.13
C GLY A 50 -17.47 16.18 -3.24
N HIS A 51 -17.90 15.66 -2.08
CA HIS A 51 -18.70 16.42 -1.12
C HIS A 51 -17.95 17.64 -0.58
N ALA A 52 -16.65 17.49 -0.31
CA ALA A 52 -15.81 18.61 0.13
C ALA A 52 -15.72 19.71 -0.94
N ALA A 53 -15.55 19.34 -2.21
CA ALA A 53 -15.50 20.29 -3.30
C ALA A 53 -16.81 21.09 -3.44
N ASP A 54 -17.96 20.47 -3.18
CA ASP A 54 -19.26 21.13 -3.24
C ASP A 54 -19.51 22.02 -2.02
N MET A 55 -19.19 21.54 -0.81
CA MET A 55 -19.31 22.33 0.42
C MET A 55 -18.39 23.55 0.45
N LEU A 56 -17.19 23.46 -0.13
CA LEU A 56 -16.25 24.59 -0.20
C LEU A 56 -16.71 25.71 -1.16
N LYS A 57 -17.63 25.42 -2.08
CA LYS A 57 -18.23 26.42 -2.97
C LYS A 57 -19.43 27.12 -2.33
N ASP A 58 -20.02 26.52 -1.29
CA ASP A 58 -21.17 27.06 -0.58
C ASP A 58 -20.71 28.06 0.49
N VAL A 59 -21.08 29.33 0.31
CA VAL A 59 -20.71 30.42 1.22
C VAL A 59 -21.49 30.39 2.53
N ASP A 60 -22.62 29.68 2.57
CA ASP A 60 -23.53 29.59 3.71
C ASP A 60 -23.39 28.24 4.45
N VAL A 61 -22.37 27.44 4.11
CA VAL A 61 -22.15 26.11 4.69
C VAL A 61 -22.03 26.16 6.21
N ASN A 62 -22.71 25.23 6.89
CA ASN A 62 -22.73 25.22 8.35
C ASN A 62 -21.35 24.82 8.91
N PRO A 63 -20.77 25.58 9.86
CA PRO A 63 -19.50 25.23 10.48
C PRO A 63 -19.47 23.83 11.14
N TRP A 64 -20.61 23.32 11.60
CA TRP A 64 -20.71 21.95 12.12
C TRP A 64 -20.55 20.90 11.04
N GLU A 65 -21.14 21.12 9.86
CA GLU A 65 -20.99 20.22 8.72
C GLU A 65 -19.55 20.23 8.22
N LEU A 66 -18.89 21.40 8.16
CA LEU A 66 -17.46 21.48 7.83
C LEU A 66 -16.57 20.72 8.82
N ARG A 67 -16.86 20.82 10.13
CA ARG A 67 -16.13 20.05 11.16
C ARG A 67 -16.33 18.56 11.00
N TYR A 68 -17.56 18.12 10.73
CA TYR A 68 -17.88 16.73 10.49
C TYR A 68 -17.15 16.21 9.24
N LEU A 69 -17.25 16.92 8.11
CA LEU A 69 -16.55 16.59 6.88
C LEU A 69 -15.03 16.52 7.10
N SER A 70 -14.46 17.45 7.88
CA SER A 70 -13.03 17.44 8.21
C SER A 70 -12.63 16.17 8.98
N ALA A 71 -13.48 15.69 9.89
CA ALA A 71 -13.24 14.44 10.60
C ALA A 71 -13.31 13.23 9.65
N CYS A 72 -14.30 13.18 8.75
CA CYS A 72 -14.40 12.13 7.74
C CYS A 72 -13.19 12.14 6.77
N LEU A 73 -12.74 13.32 6.33
CA LEU A 73 -11.55 13.46 5.49
C LEU A 73 -10.28 13.00 6.22
N HIS A 74 -10.15 13.29 7.52
CA HIS A 74 -9.05 12.80 8.34
C HIS A 74 -9.02 11.26 8.38
N GLU A 75 -10.18 10.62 8.58
CA GLU A 75 -10.30 9.16 8.57
C GLU A 75 -9.96 8.59 7.19
N ALA A 76 -10.52 9.14 6.12
CA ALA A 76 -10.25 8.70 4.76
C ALA A 76 -8.76 8.82 4.36
N LEU A 77 -8.08 9.89 4.80
CA LEU A 77 -6.65 10.05 4.56
C LEU A 77 -5.82 9.00 5.32
N ARG A 78 -6.19 8.69 6.56
CA ARG A 78 -5.52 7.61 7.33
C ARG A 78 -5.69 6.26 6.65
N ASP A 79 -6.88 5.98 6.15
CA ASP A 79 -7.16 4.76 5.40
C ASP A 79 -6.34 4.72 4.10
N ALA A 80 -6.32 5.80 3.31
CA ALA A 80 -5.54 5.89 2.08
C ALA A 80 -4.03 5.66 2.32
N LEU A 81 -3.46 6.25 3.38
CA LEU A 81 -2.06 6.03 3.75
C LEU A 81 -1.79 4.56 4.12
N ARG A 82 -2.71 3.92 4.83
CA ARG A 82 -2.60 2.50 5.19
C ARG A 82 -2.70 1.60 3.96
N VAL A 83 -3.59 1.92 3.02
CA VAL A 83 -3.71 1.21 1.73
C VAL A 83 -2.42 1.36 0.93
N ALA A 84 -1.86 2.57 0.86
CA ALA A 84 -0.61 2.85 0.15
C ALA A 84 0.57 2.05 0.72
N GLU A 85 0.73 2.02 2.05
CA GLU A 85 1.76 1.22 2.72
C GLU A 85 1.56 -0.28 2.46
N SER A 86 0.33 -0.77 2.66
CA SER A 86 -0.06 -2.15 2.41
C SER A 86 0.31 -2.60 0.99
N ARG A 87 0.02 -1.78 -0.02
CA ARG A 87 0.34 -2.04 -1.43
C ARG A 87 1.83 -1.91 -1.71
N GLY A 88 2.50 -0.93 -1.12
CA GLY A 88 3.95 -0.69 -1.25
C GLY A 88 4.79 -1.85 -0.74
N ASP A 89 4.45 -2.40 0.43
CA ASP A 89 5.15 -3.55 1.03
C ASP A 89 5.06 -4.84 0.18
N ARG A 90 4.13 -4.88 -0.78
CA ARG A 90 3.93 -6.01 -1.71
C ARG A 90 4.60 -5.80 -3.07
N LEU A 91 5.21 -4.64 -3.32
CA LEU A 91 5.95 -4.42 -4.56
C LEU A 91 7.26 -5.21 -4.53
N PRO A 92 7.69 -5.81 -5.65
CA PRO A 92 8.99 -6.44 -5.73
C PRO A 92 10.09 -5.40 -5.51
N VAL A 93 11.16 -5.77 -4.81
CA VAL A 93 12.38 -4.95 -4.76
C VAL A 93 12.94 -4.93 -6.19
N PRO A 94 13.24 -3.76 -6.77
CA PRO A 94 13.94 -3.69 -8.05
C PRO A 94 15.21 -4.53 -7.95
N GLU A 95 15.39 -5.50 -8.85
CA GLU A 95 16.68 -6.15 -8.97
C GLU A 95 17.66 -5.08 -9.46
N ASP A 96 18.61 -4.69 -8.61
CA ASP A 96 19.78 -3.93 -9.07
C ASP A 96 20.45 -4.81 -10.12
N ASP A 97 20.31 -4.42 -11.39
CA ASP A 97 20.97 -5.07 -12.51
C ASP A 97 22.47 -4.82 -12.34
N ASP A 98 23.16 -5.71 -11.61
CA ASP A 98 24.61 -5.86 -11.59
C ASP A 98 25.09 -6.31 -12.99
N THR A 99 24.80 -5.50 -14.01
CA THR A 99 25.53 -5.51 -15.26
C THR A 99 26.83 -4.75 -15.03
N ASP A 100 27.73 -5.32 -14.22
CA ASP A 100 29.16 -4.99 -14.31
C ASP A 100 29.84 -6.07 -15.14
N ASN A 101 29.63 -5.90 -16.44
CA ASN A 101 30.49 -6.36 -17.50
C ASN A 101 31.92 -5.86 -17.26
N ASN A 102 32.76 -6.66 -16.58
CA ASN A 102 34.19 -6.62 -16.83
C ASN A 102 34.69 -7.97 -17.31
N GLY A 103 34.68 -8.13 -18.63
CA GLY A 103 35.46 -9.15 -19.30
C GLY A 103 36.92 -9.04 -18.87
N THR A 104 37.43 -10.07 -18.20
CA THR A 104 38.85 -10.41 -18.22
C THR A 104 39.00 -11.77 -18.86
N SER A 105 39.68 -11.77 -20.01
CA SER A 105 39.96 -12.91 -20.89
C SER A 105 40.63 -14.11 -20.19
N PRO A 106 40.57 -15.31 -20.81
CA PRO A 106 41.15 -16.52 -20.27
C PRO A 106 42.69 -16.46 -20.33
N HIS A 107 43.36 -16.61 -19.20
CA HIS A 107 44.80 -16.87 -19.20
C HIS A 107 45.02 -18.33 -19.61
N ALA A 108 45.51 -18.51 -20.83
CA ALA A 108 46.21 -19.72 -21.24
C ALA A 108 47.62 -19.75 -20.63
N GLU A 109 48.15 -20.98 -20.56
CA GLU A 109 49.57 -21.36 -20.47
C GLU A 109 50.24 -21.28 -19.08
N GLU A 110 50.53 -22.44 -18.48
CA GLU A 110 51.92 -22.87 -18.22
C GLU A 110 52.04 -24.38 -17.87
N ALA A 111 52.70 -25.09 -18.80
CA ALA A 111 53.59 -26.25 -18.70
C ALA A 111 53.33 -27.44 -17.75
N ALA A 112 53.23 -28.61 -18.40
CA ALA A 112 53.71 -29.87 -17.86
C ALA A 112 55.25 -29.86 -17.75
N SER A 113 55.78 -30.37 -16.64
CA SER A 113 56.89 -31.34 -16.64
C SER A 113 57.12 -31.96 -15.26
#